data_AF-Q8SX00-F1
#
_entry.id   AF-Q8SX00-F1
#
_cell.length_a   1.000
_cell.length_b   1.000
_cell.length_c   1.000
_cell.angle_alpha   90.00
_cell.angle_beta   90.00
_cell.angle_gamma   90.00
#
_symmetry.space_group_name_H-M   'P 1'
#
loop_
_entity.id
_entity.type
_entity.pdbx_description
1 polymer ?
#
loop_
_entity_poly.entity_id
_entity_poly.type
_entity_poly.pdbx_seq_one_letter_code
_entity_poly.pdbx_strand_id
1 'polypeptide(L)'
;MRSPETDSEHSETDSVGSSTDSQSSGLGAVRHQRRSAQRTDVFSLKAMAPRPNAGPGGWLCLLLPLALTVRLLRHATPACKDQARMQCLLTVAAGGMALETLCFFIYAFVKTGILVKCLVSLLPGVATSLSFYLLVDTSLTFAIIVGFVMTSAYQQIYIYTLRGFQRSFTYGEASVFVQGLVLFALSAIHRLGGFFCGGSWPTEEFDTLNMIMVNALFCLLVFCVALVLFPTLRKPCRFYLWTVMLLLAVTCMPVTRPLPLLALVQFLLRDQERLAILVFYMLLVVLTCLTVAWQIGSSAKANTRVRKIFHLLIVMVYIPGLIFECALLYLATGVALAAFVVLELLRLLKIPPFADRLAVAFSTLRTKRTPESWL
;
A
#
# COMPACT_ATOMS: atom_id res chain seq x y z
N MET A 1 -4.64 -35.08 -82.38
CA MET A 1 -4.04 -36.04 -81.43
C MET A 1 -5.15 -36.51 -80.49
N ARG A 2 -5.44 -37.81 -80.52
CA ARG A 2 -6.37 -38.62 -79.68
C ARG A 2 -7.42 -37.92 -78.78
N SER A 3 -8.69 -38.16 -79.13
CA SER A 3 -9.84 -38.48 -78.24
C SER A 3 -9.63 -39.84 -77.51
N PRO A 4 -10.57 -40.39 -76.68
CA PRO A 4 -11.96 -40.00 -76.34
C PRO A 4 -12.28 -40.00 -74.81
N GLU A 5 -13.36 -39.35 -74.32
CA GLU A 5 -14.77 -39.83 -74.07
C GLU A 5 -14.85 -41.06 -73.13
N THR A 6 -15.79 -41.27 -72.19
CA THR A 6 -17.26 -41.06 -72.13
C THR A 6 -17.74 -41.38 -70.69
N ASP A 7 -18.85 -40.75 -70.25
CA ASP A 7 -20.09 -41.31 -69.63
C ASP A 7 -20.01 -42.32 -68.45
N SER A 8 -20.98 -42.55 -67.57
CA SER A 8 -22.22 -41.94 -67.05
C SER A 8 -22.77 -42.96 -66.01
N GLU A 9 -23.91 -42.64 -65.37
CA GLU A 9 -24.90 -43.58 -64.78
C GLU A 9 -24.68 -44.08 -63.32
N HIS A 10 -25.57 -43.67 -62.39
CA HIS A 10 -26.80 -44.34 -61.88
C HIS A 10 -26.48 -45.29 -60.70
N SER A 11 -27.32 -45.56 -59.70
CA SER A 11 -28.62 -45.09 -59.19
C SER A 11 -28.79 -45.82 -57.83
N GLU A 12 -29.34 -45.16 -56.82
CA GLU A 12 -30.66 -45.49 -56.21
C GLU A 12 -30.62 -46.34 -54.91
N THR A 13 -31.32 -45.81 -53.89
CA THR A 13 -32.30 -46.49 -53.00
C THR A 13 -31.80 -47.59 -52.03
N ASP A 14 -32.33 -47.82 -50.83
CA ASP A 14 -33.50 -47.29 -50.14
C ASP A 14 -33.52 -47.75 -48.67
N SER A 15 -34.20 -46.95 -47.84
CA SER A 15 -35.17 -47.36 -46.80
C SER A 15 -34.68 -48.04 -45.49
N VAL A 16 -34.87 -47.39 -44.33
CA VAL A 16 -36.03 -47.40 -43.39
C VAL A 16 -35.99 -48.55 -42.36
N GLY A 17 -36.05 -48.20 -41.07
CA GLY A 17 -36.30 -49.15 -39.99
C GLY A 17 -36.16 -48.54 -38.59
N SER A 18 -37.26 -47.98 -38.10
CA SER A 18 -37.46 -47.38 -36.77
C SER A 18 -37.31 -48.35 -35.59
N SER A 19 -36.89 -47.84 -34.42
CA SER A 19 -37.53 -48.10 -33.12
C SER A 19 -36.99 -47.16 -32.02
N THR A 20 -37.93 -46.38 -31.46
CA THR A 20 -38.01 -45.70 -30.14
C THR A 20 -37.37 -46.48 -28.98
N ASP A 21 -36.87 -45.94 -27.85
CA ASP A 21 -37.26 -44.77 -27.06
C ASP A 21 -36.20 -44.44 -25.97
N SER A 22 -36.17 -43.16 -25.55
CA SER A 22 -35.79 -42.68 -24.20
C SER A 22 -34.38 -42.94 -23.62
N GLN A 23 -33.57 -41.89 -23.48
CA GLN A 23 -33.00 -41.46 -22.19
C GLN A 23 -32.26 -40.12 -22.32
N SER A 24 -32.99 -39.04 -22.04
CA SER A 24 -32.46 -37.72 -21.72
C SER A 24 -31.84 -37.73 -20.32
N SER A 25 -30.54 -38.04 -20.19
CA SER A 25 -29.81 -37.91 -18.92
C SER A 25 -28.30 -37.93 -19.16
N GLY A 26 -27.69 -36.81 -19.54
CA GLY A 26 -26.22 -36.80 -19.69
C GLY A 26 -25.54 -35.45 -19.90
N LEU A 27 -26.21 -34.47 -20.49
CA LEU A 27 -25.58 -33.19 -20.84
C LEU A 27 -25.64 -32.10 -19.74
N GLY A 28 -26.43 -32.32 -18.68
CA GLY A 28 -26.50 -31.40 -17.53
C GLY A 28 -25.40 -31.60 -16.49
N ALA A 29 -24.92 -32.83 -16.30
CA ALA A 29 -23.97 -33.18 -15.24
C ALA A 29 -22.54 -32.67 -15.55
N VAL A 30 -22.10 -32.76 -16.81
CA VAL A 30 -20.74 -32.34 -17.21
C VAL A 30 -20.59 -30.81 -17.15
N ARG A 31 -21.66 -30.05 -17.42
CA ARG A 31 -21.63 -28.58 -17.37
C ARG A 31 -21.73 -28.05 -15.94
N HIS A 32 -22.45 -28.73 -15.05
CA HIS A 32 -22.48 -28.38 -13.63
C HIS A 32 -21.22 -28.81 -12.88
N GLN A 33 -20.58 -29.93 -13.26
CA GLN A 33 -19.33 -30.38 -12.66
C GLN A 33 -18.14 -29.51 -13.09
N ARG A 34 -18.16 -28.98 -14.32
CA ARG A 34 -17.15 -27.99 -14.77
C ARG A 34 -17.36 -26.61 -14.13
N ARG A 35 -18.58 -26.24 -13.76
CA ARG A 35 -18.89 -25.00 -13.02
C ARG A 35 -18.66 -25.12 -11.50
N SER A 36 -18.82 -26.31 -10.91
CA SER A 36 -18.54 -26.53 -9.48
C SER A 36 -17.06 -26.75 -9.20
N ALA A 37 -16.32 -27.39 -10.10
CA ALA A 37 -14.86 -27.53 -10.01
C ALA A 37 -14.09 -26.21 -10.26
N GLN A 38 -14.76 -25.19 -10.82
CA GLN A 38 -14.19 -23.86 -11.02
C GLN A 38 -14.52 -22.89 -9.88
N ARG A 39 -15.41 -23.27 -8.95
CA ARG A 39 -15.83 -22.43 -7.82
C ARG A 39 -15.06 -22.71 -6.53
N THR A 40 -14.22 -23.74 -6.52
CA THR A 40 -13.29 -24.12 -5.45
C THR A 40 -11.84 -23.79 -5.79
N ASP A 41 -11.60 -22.81 -6.68
CA ASP A 41 -10.35 -22.05 -6.76
C ASP A 41 -10.28 -21.05 -5.59
N VAL A 42 -10.40 -21.56 -4.36
CA VAL A 42 -10.03 -20.81 -3.17
C VAL A 42 -8.51 -20.70 -3.21
N PHE A 43 -8.01 -19.51 -3.49
CA PHE A 43 -6.58 -19.15 -3.40
C PHE A 43 -5.63 -19.90 -4.34
N SER A 44 -5.80 -19.75 -5.65
CA SER A 44 -4.68 -20.04 -6.55
C SER A 44 -3.59 -18.99 -6.33
N LEU A 45 -2.52 -19.35 -5.60
CA LEU A 45 -1.26 -18.61 -5.50
C LEU A 45 -0.68 -18.23 -6.87
N LYS A 46 -1.12 -18.87 -7.96
CA LYS A 46 -0.83 -18.47 -9.35
C LYS A 46 -1.34 -17.07 -9.73
N ALA A 47 -2.31 -16.50 -9.02
CA ALA A 47 -2.79 -15.14 -9.26
C ALA A 47 -1.92 -14.06 -8.60
N MET A 48 -1.01 -14.44 -7.70
CA MET A 48 -0.05 -13.52 -7.08
C MET A 48 1.27 -13.65 -7.85
N ALA A 49 1.61 -12.64 -8.63
CA ALA A 49 2.88 -12.58 -9.34
C ALA A 49 3.84 -11.69 -8.54
N PRO A 50 4.62 -12.23 -7.58
CA PRO A 50 5.64 -11.45 -6.88
C PRO A 50 6.72 -10.98 -7.85
N ARG A 51 7.55 -10.04 -7.41
CA ARG A 51 8.66 -9.50 -8.19
C ARG A 51 9.54 -10.62 -8.76
N PRO A 52 9.78 -10.67 -10.08
CA PRO A 52 10.61 -11.70 -10.70
C PRO A 52 12.07 -11.55 -10.27
N ASN A 53 12.77 -12.68 -10.15
CA ASN A 53 14.20 -12.76 -9.80
C ASN A 53 14.56 -12.21 -8.41
N ALA A 54 13.59 -12.12 -7.49
CA ALA A 54 13.81 -11.79 -6.09
C ALA A 54 13.34 -12.95 -5.20
N GLY A 55 14.06 -13.21 -4.11
CA GLY A 55 13.63 -14.20 -3.11
C GLY A 55 12.31 -13.80 -2.44
N PRO A 56 11.63 -14.74 -1.75
CA PRO A 56 10.35 -14.45 -1.11
C PRO A 56 10.45 -13.37 -0.01
N GLY A 57 11.62 -13.24 0.63
CA GLY A 57 11.91 -12.18 1.60
C GLY A 57 11.04 -12.25 2.86
N GLY A 58 10.44 -13.40 3.17
CA GLY A 58 9.42 -13.53 4.22
C GLY A 58 9.88 -13.09 5.61
N TRP A 59 11.19 -13.20 5.91
CA TRP A 59 11.78 -12.70 7.16
C TRP A 59 11.57 -11.20 7.39
N LEU A 60 11.36 -10.42 6.34
CA LEU A 60 11.15 -8.98 6.43
C LEU A 60 9.86 -8.62 7.18
N CYS A 61 8.90 -9.54 7.29
CA CYS A 61 7.68 -9.34 8.08
C CYS A 61 7.95 -9.15 9.58
N LEU A 62 9.15 -9.51 10.06
CA LEU A 62 9.60 -9.33 11.44
C LEU A 62 10.25 -7.97 11.70
N LEU A 63 10.51 -7.16 10.66
CA LEU A 63 11.24 -5.90 10.79
C LEU A 63 10.52 -4.90 11.73
N LEU A 64 9.25 -4.62 11.47
CA LEU A 64 8.43 -3.70 12.25
C LEU A 64 8.17 -4.18 13.69
N PRO A 65 7.72 -5.42 13.94
CA PRO A 65 7.51 -5.89 15.32
C PRO A 65 8.80 -5.89 16.13
N LEU A 66 9.95 -6.28 15.55
CA LEU A 66 11.23 -6.21 16.25
C LEU A 66 11.64 -4.77 16.55
N ALA A 67 11.50 -3.85 15.58
CA ALA A 67 11.82 -2.43 15.80
C ALA A 67 10.97 -1.81 16.92
N LEU A 68 9.67 -2.11 16.95
CA LEU A 68 8.76 -1.64 18.01
C LEU A 68 9.05 -2.29 19.35
N THR A 69 9.40 -3.59 19.38
CA THR A 69 9.79 -4.30 20.60
C THR A 69 11.06 -3.70 21.19
N VAL A 70 12.09 -3.45 20.38
CA VAL A 70 13.33 -2.79 20.84
C VAL A 70 13.03 -1.40 21.40
N ARG A 71 12.12 -0.64 20.76
CA ARG A 71 11.68 0.66 21.29
C ARG A 71 10.99 0.52 22.64
N LEU A 72 10.10 -0.45 22.79
CA LEU A 72 9.38 -0.71 24.04
C LEU A 72 10.34 -1.10 25.18
N LEU A 73 11.31 -1.97 24.89
CA LEU A 73 12.33 -2.39 25.86
C LEU A 73 13.26 -1.24 26.27
N ARG A 74 13.67 -0.40 25.31
CA ARG A 74 14.58 0.72 25.57
C ARG A 74 13.91 1.87 26.33
N HIS A 75 12.61 2.06 26.14
CA HIS A 75 11.83 3.12 26.79
C HIS A 75 10.89 2.56 27.87
N ALA A 76 11.30 1.51 28.58
CA ALA A 76 10.51 0.83 29.61
C ALA A 76 10.07 1.71 30.79
N THR A 77 10.65 2.90 30.95
CA THR A 77 10.19 3.97 31.86
C THR A 77 9.60 5.15 31.08
N PRO A 78 8.44 4.99 30.44
CA PRO A 78 7.77 6.10 29.78
C PRO A 78 7.28 7.10 30.84
N ALA A 79 7.49 8.39 30.58
CA ALA A 79 7.03 9.47 31.47
C ALA A 79 5.49 9.50 31.66
N CYS A 80 4.73 8.84 30.78
CA CYS A 80 3.27 8.80 30.81
C CYS A 80 2.74 7.38 30.52
N LYS A 81 1.77 6.93 31.33
CA LYS A 81 1.13 5.61 31.24
C LYS A 81 0.39 5.39 29.91
N ASP A 82 -0.23 6.44 29.36
CA ASP A 82 -0.97 6.36 28.10
C ASP A 82 -0.05 6.15 26.90
N GLN A 83 1.13 6.77 26.90
CA GLN A 83 2.14 6.59 25.88
C GLN A 83 2.72 5.18 25.90
N ALA A 84 2.92 4.61 27.10
CA ALA A 84 3.33 3.22 27.29
C ALA A 84 2.31 2.25 26.65
N ARG A 85 1.02 2.48 26.95
CA ARG A 85 -0.07 1.63 26.49
C ARG A 85 -0.20 1.65 24.97
N MET A 86 -0.11 2.83 24.36
CA MET A 86 -0.09 3.00 22.91
C MET A 86 1.08 2.24 22.26
N GLN A 87 2.30 2.38 22.81
CA GLN A 87 3.47 1.67 22.28
C GLN A 87 3.32 0.16 22.39
N CYS A 88 2.78 -0.34 23.51
CA CYS A 88 2.47 -1.76 23.68
C CYS A 88 1.43 -2.24 22.67
N LEU A 89 0.33 -1.48 22.50
CA LEU A 89 -0.73 -1.79 21.54
C LEU A 89 -0.18 -1.91 20.11
N LEU A 90 0.63 -0.95 19.66
CA LEU A 90 1.25 -1.00 18.33
C LEU A 90 2.22 -2.18 18.17
N THR A 91 2.97 -2.51 19.23
CA THR A 91 3.92 -3.65 19.22
C THR A 91 3.17 -4.98 19.11
N VAL A 92 2.12 -5.16 19.91
CA VAL A 92 1.25 -6.35 19.85
C VAL A 92 0.58 -6.47 18.49
N ALA A 93 0.04 -5.37 17.94
CA ALA A 93 -0.57 -5.37 16.62
C ALA A 93 0.44 -5.78 15.53
N ALA A 94 1.65 -5.23 15.56
CA ALA A 94 2.71 -5.59 14.62
C ALA A 94 3.11 -7.07 14.73
N GLY A 95 3.22 -7.58 15.95
CA GLY A 95 3.51 -9.00 16.21
C GLY A 95 2.42 -9.91 15.66
N GLY A 96 1.14 -9.55 15.86
CA GLY A 96 -0.01 -10.28 15.31
C GLY A 96 -0.02 -10.34 13.79
N MET A 97 0.22 -9.21 13.11
CA MET A 97 0.31 -9.15 11.64
C MET A 97 1.51 -9.94 11.11
N ALA A 98 2.63 -9.93 11.82
CA ALA A 98 3.80 -10.73 11.44
C ALA A 98 3.52 -12.23 11.58
N LEU A 99 2.88 -12.64 12.68
CA LEU A 99 2.43 -14.02 12.87
C LEU A 99 1.45 -14.46 11.78
N GLU A 100 0.48 -13.62 11.43
CA GLU A 100 -0.43 -13.86 10.31
C GLU A 100 0.31 -14.07 8.98
N THR A 101 1.34 -13.26 8.72
CA THR A 101 2.18 -13.40 7.51
C THR A 101 2.99 -14.69 7.51
N LEU A 102 3.51 -15.10 8.66
CA LEU A 102 4.25 -16.36 8.80
C LEU A 102 3.33 -17.58 8.60
N CYS A 103 2.16 -17.57 9.22
CA CYS A 103 1.10 -18.55 9.00
C CYS A 103 0.69 -18.60 7.52
N PHE A 104 0.62 -17.44 6.86
CA PHE A 104 0.36 -17.34 5.43
C PHE A 104 1.40 -18.09 4.59
N PHE A 105 2.68 -17.89 4.89
CA PHE A 105 3.75 -18.59 4.18
C PHE A 105 3.73 -20.10 4.40
N ILE A 106 3.46 -20.55 5.63
CA ILE A 106 3.41 -21.98 5.94
C ILE A 106 2.36 -22.66 5.06
N TYR A 107 1.13 -22.12 4.96
CA TYR A 107 0.12 -22.76 4.11
C TYR A 107 0.40 -22.59 2.61
N ALA A 108 1.08 -21.52 2.21
CA ALA A 108 1.39 -21.25 0.80
C ALA A 108 2.45 -22.20 0.24
N PHE A 109 3.40 -22.63 1.07
CA PHE A 109 4.53 -23.47 0.67
C PHE A 109 4.44 -24.93 1.13
N VAL A 110 3.65 -25.22 2.17
CA VAL A 110 3.47 -26.58 2.69
C VAL A 110 2.11 -27.14 2.28
N LYS A 111 2.11 -28.30 1.61
CA LYS A 111 0.89 -29.05 1.30
C LYS A 111 0.30 -29.59 2.61
N THR A 112 -0.68 -28.88 3.15
CA THR A 112 -1.39 -29.23 4.39
C THR A 112 -2.85 -29.60 4.11
N GLY A 113 -3.41 -30.48 4.94
CA GLY A 113 -4.84 -30.81 4.93
C GLY A 113 -5.71 -29.61 5.32
N ILE A 114 -6.99 -29.64 4.95
CA ILE A 114 -7.94 -28.54 5.15
C ILE A 114 -8.08 -28.16 6.63
N LEU A 115 -8.09 -29.16 7.53
CA LEU A 115 -8.21 -28.94 8.98
C LEU A 115 -7.02 -28.14 9.54
N VAL A 116 -5.79 -28.49 9.12
CA VAL A 116 -4.57 -27.81 9.53
C VAL A 116 -4.56 -26.36 9.03
N LYS A 117 -5.06 -26.10 7.82
CA LYS A 117 -5.19 -24.73 7.29
C LYS A 117 -6.13 -23.88 8.12
N CYS A 118 -7.27 -24.43 8.54
CA CYS A 118 -8.23 -23.73 9.38
C CYS A 118 -7.61 -23.38 10.75
N LEU A 119 -6.96 -24.35 11.39
CA LEU A 119 -6.32 -24.16 12.70
C LEU A 119 -5.19 -23.12 12.64
N VAL A 120 -4.32 -23.22 11.63
CA VAL A 120 -3.20 -22.29 11.43
C VAL A 120 -3.68 -20.88 11.05
N SER A 121 -4.82 -20.75 10.38
CA SER A 121 -5.43 -19.44 10.06
C SER A 121 -6.11 -18.77 11.26
N LEU A 122 -6.56 -19.55 12.26
CA LEU A 122 -7.17 -19.00 13.47
C LEU A 122 -6.12 -18.58 14.51
N LEU A 123 -4.96 -19.26 14.51
CA LEU A 123 -3.88 -19.08 15.47
C LEU A 123 -3.45 -17.61 15.65
N PRO A 124 -3.22 -16.81 14.59
CA PRO A 124 -2.77 -15.43 14.75
C PRO A 124 -3.83 -14.56 15.43
N GLY A 125 -5.12 -14.75 15.12
CA GLY A 125 -6.22 -14.04 15.77
C GLY A 125 -6.29 -14.34 17.27
N VAL A 126 -6.19 -15.61 17.67
CA VAL A 126 -6.18 -16.03 19.08
C VAL A 126 -4.95 -15.49 19.81
N ALA A 127 -3.75 -15.67 19.25
CA ALA A 127 -2.51 -15.23 19.87
C ALA A 127 -2.46 -13.71 20.04
N THR A 128 -2.94 -12.95 19.04
CA THR A 128 -3.01 -11.49 19.11
C THR A 128 -4.05 -11.03 20.14
N SER A 129 -5.22 -11.67 20.19
CA SER A 129 -6.26 -11.36 21.17
C SER A 129 -5.77 -11.61 22.60
N LEU A 130 -5.11 -12.75 22.84
CA LEU A 130 -4.51 -13.06 24.13
C LEU A 130 -3.44 -12.03 24.51
N SER A 131 -2.60 -11.64 23.56
CA SER A 131 -1.57 -10.62 23.77
C SER A 131 -2.16 -9.25 24.10
N PHE A 132 -3.28 -8.84 23.46
CA PHE A 132 -3.98 -7.60 23.81
C PHE A 132 -4.58 -7.64 25.22
N TYR A 133 -5.07 -8.80 25.64
CA TYR A 133 -5.60 -8.97 26.99
C TYR A 133 -4.48 -8.93 28.04
N LEU A 134 -3.40 -9.68 27.84
CA LEU A 134 -2.33 -9.85 28.82
C LEU A 134 -1.33 -8.69 28.88
N LEU A 135 -1.01 -8.05 27.75
CA LEU A 135 0.08 -7.06 27.67
C LEU A 135 -0.40 -5.60 27.63
N VAL A 136 -1.65 -5.36 27.23
CA VAL A 136 -2.22 -4.00 27.05
C VAL A 136 -3.31 -3.70 28.09
N ASP A 137 -3.64 -4.68 28.94
CA ASP A 137 -4.70 -4.62 29.97
C ASP A 137 -6.02 -4.10 29.39
N THR A 138 -6.46 -4.68 28.28
CA THR A 138 -7.73 -4.33 27.63
C THR A 138 -8.85 -5.28 28.06
N SER A 139 -10.12 -4.87 27.90
CA SER A 139 -11.23 -5.77 28.18
C SER A 139 -11.20 -6.98 27.24
N LEU A 140 -11.62 -8.14 27.73
CA LEU A 140 -11.61 -9.38 26.94
C LEU A 140 -12.40 -9.24 25.63
N THR A 141 -13.55 -8.57 25.67
CA THR A 141 -14.38 -8.33 24.48
C THR A 141 -13.67 -7.49 23.44
N PHE A 142 -13.01 -6.40 23.88
CA PHE A 142 -12.20 -5.56 23.00
C PHE A 142 -11.03 -6.36 22.41
N ALA A 143 -10.32 -7.12 23.24
CA ALA A 143 -9.16 -7.90 22.82
C ALA A 143 -9.51 -8.93 21.73
N ILE A 144 -10.62 -9.66 21.90
CA ILE A 144 -11.11 -10.63 20.91
C ILE A 144 -11.55 -9.94 19.62
N ILE A 145 -12.42 -8.93 19.71
CA ILE A 145 -12.95 -8.25 18.52
C ILE A 145 -11.83 -7.60 17.74
N VAL A 146 -10.98 -6.80 18.40
CA VAL A 146 -9.89 -6.08 17.75
C VAL A 146 -8.82 -7.05 17.24
N GLY A 147 -8.47 -8.08 18.01
CA GLY A 147 -7.50 -9.09 17.59
C GLY A 147 -7.89 -9.77 16.27
N PHE A 148 -9.12 -10.29 16.19
CA PHE A 148 -9.61 -10.97 14.98
C PHE A 148 -9.88 -10.03 13.81
N VAL A 149 -10.50 -8.88 14.06
CA VAL A 149 -10.78 -7.90 13.00
C VAL A 149 -9.47 -7.37 12.41
N MET A 150 -8.47 -7.09 13.24
CA MET A 150 -7.18 -6.59 12.79
C MET A 150 -6.44 -7.62 11.95
N THR A 151 -6.28 -8.86 12.42
CA THR A 151 -5.56 -9.90 11.65
C THR A 151 -6.28 -10.22 10.33
N SER A 152 -7.61 -10.31 10.36
CA SER A 152 -8.41 -10.56 9.16
C SER A 152 -8.33 -9.39 8.16
N ALA A 153 -8.45 -8.15 8.63
CA ALA A 153 -8.34 -6.97 7.78
C ALA A 153 -6.93 -6.85 7.17
N TYR A 154 -5.89 -7.10 7.97
CA TYR A 154 -4.50 -7.16 7.51
C TYR A 154 -4.34 -8.16 6.36
N GLN A 155 -4.83 -9.39 6.54
CA GLN A 155 -4.70 -10.44 5.53
C GLN A 155 -5.39 -10.05 4.21
N GLN A 156 -6.58 -9.44 4.28
CA GLN A 156 -7.30 -8.95 3.10
C GLN A 156 -6.53 -7.85 2.38
N ILE A 157 -6.01 -6.85 3.11
CA ILE A 157 -5.23 -5.75 2.53
C ILE A 157 -3.93 -6.29 1.92
N TYR A 158 -3.28 -7.25 2.57
CA TYR A 158 -2.05 -7.89 2.10
C TYR A 158 -2.26 -8.61 0.76
N ILE A 159 -3.30 -9.44 0.64
CA ILE A 159 -3.62 -10.13 -0.60
C ILE A 159 -4.05 -9.14 -1.69
N TYR A 160 -4.85 -8.13 -1.34
CA TYR A 160 -5.25 -7.09 -2.27
C TYR A 160 -4.04 -6.34 -2.83
N THR A 161 -3.06 -6.01 -1.99
CA THR A 161 -1.82 -5.36 -2.39
C THR A 161 -1.01 -6.21 -3.35
N LEU A 162 -0.81 -7.50 -3.03
CA LEU A 162 -0.06 -8.42 -3.90
C LEU A 162 -0.74 -8.67 -5.25
N ARG A 163 -2.08 -8.68 -5.28
CA ARG A 163 -2.85 -8.82 -6.53
C ARG A 163 -2.90 -7.53 -7.35
N GLY A 164 -2.98 -6.38 -6.69
CA GLY A 164 -3.05 -5.07 -7.34
C GLY A 164 -1.72 -4.62 -7.93
N PHE A 165 -0.62 -4.84 -7.22
CA PHE A 165 0.73 -4.43 -7.62
C PHE A 165 1.57 -5.59 -8.13
N GLN A 166 1.08 -6.25 -9.17
CA GLN A 166 1.77 -7.41 -9.77
C GLN A 166 3.22 -7.06 -10.15
N ARG A 167 4.13 -8.00 -9.84
CA ARG A 167 5.58 -7.95 -10.12
C ARG A 167 6.35 -6.79 -9.46
N SER A 168 5.70 -6.01 -8.61
CA SER A 168 6.32 -4.83 -7.96
C SER A 168 6.96 -5.20 -6.63
N PHE A 169 6.24 -5.95 -5.79
CA PHE A 169 6.70 -6.33 -4.45
C PHE A 169 7.14 -7.79 -4.36
N THR A 170 8.14 -8.04 -3.51
CA THR A 170 8.32 -9.35 -2.86
C THR A 170 7.28 -9.53 -1.75
N TYR A 171 7.06 -10.76 -1.29
CA TYR A 171 6.14 -11.00 -0.17
C TYR A 171 6.57 -10.26 1.10
N GLY A 172 7.88 -10.25 1.38
CA GLY A 172 8.46 -9.47 2.48
C GLY A 172 8.20 -7.97 2.37
N GLU A 173 8.52 -7.34 1.23
CA GLU A 173 8.32 -5.91 1.02
C GLU A 173 6.83 -5.51 1.15
N ALA A 174 5.93 -6.32 0.58
CA ALA A 174 4.49 -6.12 0.73
C ALA A 174 4.04 -6.21 2.19
N SER A 175 4.62 -7.13 2.97
CA SER A 175 4.26 -7.29 4.39
C SER A 175 4.64 -6.05 5.21
N VAL A 176 5.86 -5.52 5.04
CA VAL A 176 6.29 -4.29 5.74
C VAL A 176 5.44 -3.10 5.32
N PHE A 177 5.14 -2.97 4.03
CA PHE A 177 4.29 -1.90 3.53
C PHE A 177 2.89 -1.92 4.16
N VAL A 178 2.24 -3.09 4.16
CA VAL A 178 0.87 -3.23 4.70
C VAL A 178 0.85 -3.14 6.22
N GLN A 179 1.83 -3.74 6.92
CA GLN A 179 1.98 -3.57 8.36
C GLN A 179 2.16 -2.09 8.72
N GLY A 180 3.03 -1.38 8.01
CA GLY A 180 3.25 0.05 8.21
C GLY A 180 1.97 0.87 8.01
N LEU A 181 1.19 0.55 6.97
CA LEU A 181 -0.08 1.20 6.69
C LEU A 181 -1.12 0.98 7.79
N VAL A 182 -1.28 -0.26 8.26
CA VAL A 182 -2.21 -0.61 9.34
C VAL A 182 -1.78 0.02 10.67
N LEU A 183 -0.50 -0.04 11.02
CA LEU A 183 0.04 0.60 12.23
C LEU A 183 -0.14 2.12 12.20
N PHE A 184 0.12 2.75 11.05
CA PHE A 184 -0.13 4.17 10.87
C PHE A 184 -1.61 4.51 11.07
N ALA A 185 -2.53 3.73 10.48
CA ALA A 185 -3.96 3.92 10.64
C ALA A 185 -4.40 3.75 12.10
N LEU A 186 -3.95 2.71 12.79
CA LEU A 186 -4.22 2.49 14.21
C LEU A 186 -3.72 3.66 15.08
N SER A 187 -2.49 4.11 14.84
CA SER A 187 -1.90 5.24 15.56
C SER A 187 -2.67 6.54 15.30
N ALA A 188 -3.05 6.80 14.05
CA ALA A 188 -3.83 7.97 13.67
C ALA A 188 -5.23 7.97 14.28
N ILE A 189 -5.94 6.84 14.23
CA ILE A 189 -7.29 6.70 14.80
C ILE A 189 -7.26 6.96 16.30
N HIS A 190 -6.31 6.39 17.03
CA HIS A 190 -6.22 6.63 18.47
C HIS A 190 -5.86 8.09 18.79
N ARG A 191 -4.90 8.66 18.06
CA ARG A 191 -4.41 10.02 18.31
C ARG A 191 -5.48 11.09 17.97
N LEU A 192 -6.13 10.96 16.82
CA LEU A 192 -7.22 11.85 16.41
C LEU A 192 -8.50 11.58 17.21
N GLY A 193 -8.83 10.32 17.47
CA GLY A 193 -9.99 9.94 18.27
C GLY A 193 -9.90 10.46 19.71
N GLY A 194 -8.73 10.32 20.36
CA GLY A 194 -8.50 10.88 21.68
C GLY A 194 -8.66 12.41 21.70
N PHE A 195 -8.20 13.09 20.65
CA PHE A 195 -8.42 14.53 20.49
C PHE A 195 -9.91 14.89 20.35
N PHE A 196 -10.65 14.20 19.48
CA PHE A 196 -12.09 14.45 19.28
C PHE A 196 -12.96 14.12 20.49
N CYS A 197 -12.54 13.18 21.33
CA CYS A 197 -13.23 12.81 22.57
C CYS A 197 -12.90 13.72 23.77
N GLY A 198 -12.40 14.93 23.53
CA GLY A 198 -12.14 15.92 24.59
C GLY A 198 -10.69 15.94 25.10
N GLY A 199 -9.74 15.42 24.32
CA GLY A 199 -8.32 15.51 24.64
C GLY A 199 -7.80 16.95 24.67
N SER A 200 -6.69 17.17 25.38
CA SER A 200 -6.01 18.46 25.42
C SER A 200 -5.30 18.77 24.10
N TRP A 201 -5.06 20.06 23.86
CA TRP A 201 -4.25 20.51 22.73
C TRP A 201 -2.79 20.09 22.92
N PRO A 202 -2.06 19.74 21.84
CA PRO A 202 -0.63 19.49 21.94
C PRO A 202 0.08 20.75 22.44
N THR A 203 0.91 20.60 23.46
CA THR A 203 1.67 21.70 24.07
C THR A 203 3.09 21.79 23.49
N GLU A 204 3.72 20.64 23.27
CA GLU A 204 5.05 20.56 22.69
C GLU A 204 5.02 20.85 21.19
N GLU A 205 6.05 21.56 20.71
CA GLU A 205 6.14 21.96 19.31
C GLU A 205 6.19 20.74 18.37
N PHE A 206 6.99 19.72 18.74
CA PHE A 206 7.06 18.48 17.97
C PHE A 206 5.73 17.72 17.96
N ASP A 207 4.99 17.69 19.07
CA ASP A 207 3.68 17.04 19.11
C ASP A 207 2.65 17.78 18.26
N THR A 208 2.73 19.11 18.20
CA THR A 208 1.93 19.95 17.32
C THR A 208 2.20 19.60 15.85
N LEU A 209 3.46 19.52 15.44
CA LEU A 209 3.84 19.14 14.07
C LEU A 209 3.46 17.70 13.73
N ASN A 210 3.66 16.78 14.67
CA ASN A 210 3.27 15.38 14.53
C ASN A 210 1.74 15.25 14.36
N MET A 211 0.95 16.01 15.13
CA MET A 211 -0.51 16.07 14.96
C MET A 211 -0.92 16.56 13.57
N ILE A 212 -0.30 17.65 13.09
CA ILE A 212 -0.56 18.19 11.75
C ILE A 212 -0.22 17.14 10.68
N MET A 213 0.94 16.48 10.81
CA MET A 213 1.39 15.45 9.87
C MET A 213 0.48 14.24 9.84
N VAL A 214 0.16 13.68 11.01
CA VAL A 214 -0.71 12.50 11.14
C VAL A 214 -2.09 12.81 10.59
N ASN A 215 -2.65 14.01 10.88
CA ASN A 215 -3.90 14.45 10.30
C ASN A 215 -3.84 14.49 8.76
N ALA A 216 -2.81 15.13 8.20
CA ALA A 216 -2.65 15.27 6.76
C ALA A 216 -2.56 13.92 6.04
N LEU A 217 -1.70 13.02 6.54
CA LEU A 217 -1.50 11.69 5.97
C LEU A 217 -2.72 10.77 6.19
N PHE A 218 -3.44 10.92 7.31
CA PHE A 218 -4.65 10.16 7.56
C PHE A 218 -5.80 10.59 6.65
N CYS A 219 -6.01 11.90 6.46
CA CYS A 219 -6.97 12.41 5.47
C CYS A 219 -6.62 11.92 4.06
N LEU A 220 -5.34 11.91 3.69
CA LEU A 220 -4.89 11.36 2.41
C LEU A 220 -5.16 9.84 2.30
N LEU A 221 -4.96 9.09 3.37
CA LEU A 221 -5.29 7.66 3.40
C LEU A 221 -6.79 7.43 3.19
N VAL A 222 -7.65 8.18 3.90
CA VAL A 222 -9.11 8.14 3.73
C VAL A 222 -9.49 8.51 2.29
N PHE A 223 -8.85 9.53 1.71
CA PHE A 223 -9.03 9.91 0.32
C PHE A 223 -8.70 8.76 -0.65
N CYS A 224 -7.56 8.09 -0.46
CA CYS A 224 -7.16 6.91 -1.25
C CYS A 224 -8.18 5.77 -1.13
N VAL A 225 -8.59 5.44 0.10
CA VAL A 225 -9.57 4.37 0.36
C VAL A 225 -10.91 4.71 -0.30
N ALA A 226 -11.38 5.96 -0.21
CA ALA A 226 -12.61 6.40 -0.87
C ALA A 226 -12.56 6.24 -2.40
N LEU A 227 -11.41 6.51 -3.03
CA LEU A 227 -11.22 6.29 -4.48
C LEU A 227 -11.23 4.80 -4.86
N VAL A 228 -10.78 3.92 -3.95
CA VAL A 228 -10.85 2.47 -4.14
C VAL A 228 -12.29 1.99 -4.03
N LEU A 229 -12.99 2.40 -2.97
CA LEU A 229 -14.36 1.98 -2.67
C LEU A 229 -15.40 2.55 -3.63
N PHE A 230 -15.24 3.79 -4.09
CA PHE A 230 -16.19 4.49 -4.95
C PHE A 230 -15.57 4.84 -6.31
N PRO A 231 -15.71 3.98 -7.33
CA PRO A 231 -15.17 4.23 -8.68
C PRO A 231 -15.70 5.52 -9.32
N THR A 232 -16.85 6.01 -8.88
CA THR A 232 -17.47 7.25 -9.36
C THR A 232 -16.65 8.50 -9.02
N LEU A 233 -15.88 8.48 -7.93
CA LEU A 233 -14.99 9.58 -7.52
C LEU A 233 -13.77 9.74 -8.43
N ARG A 234 -13.48 8.74 -9.28
CA ARG A 234 -12.35 8.76 -10.23
C ARG A 234 -12.61 9.64 -11.46
N LYS A 235 -13.85 10.10 -11.66
CA LYS A 235 -14.19 11.03 -12.77
C LYS A 235 -13.58 12.41 -12.50
N PRO A 236 -12.98 13.10 -13.50
CA PRO A 236 -12.21 14.34 -13.30
C PRO A 236 -12.89 15.40 -12.42
N CYS A 237 -14.15 15.79 -12.72
CA CYS A 237 -14.84 16.81 -11.93
C CYS A 237 -15.04 16.41 -10.46
N ARG A 238 -15.43 15.15 -10.20
CA ARG A 238 -15.63 14.64 -8.84
C ARG A 238 -14.32 14.44 -8.10
N PHE A 239 -13.28 14.02 -8.82
CA PHE A 239 -11.93 13.93 -8.29
C PHE A 239 -11.44 15.28 -7.79
N TYR A 240 -11.56 16.34 -8.60
CA TYR A 240 -11.17 17.69 -8.19
C TYR A 240 -11.96 18.20 -7.00
N LEU A 241 -13.29 18.00 -6.97
CA LEU A 241 -14.11 18.34 -5.81
C LEU A 241 -13.60 17.63 -4.55
N TRP A 242 -13.32 16.33 -4.65
CA TRP A 242 -12.81 15.53 -3.55
C TRP A 242 -11.39 15.97 -3.12
N THR A 243 -10.54 16.40 -4.06
CA THR A 243 -9.22 16.98 -3.77
C THR A 243 -9.33 18.32 -3.05
N VAL A 244 -10.29 19.17 -3.41
CA VAL A 244 -10.57 20.42 -2.68
C VAL A 244 -11.04 20.12 -1.26
N MET A 245 -11.94 19.14 -1.09
CA MET A 245 -12.37 18.69 0.24
C MET A 245 -11.21 18.13 1.07
N LEU A 246 -10.29 17.38 0.45
CA LEU A 246 -9.05 16.94 1.11
C LEU A 246 -8.21 18.13 1.56
N LEU A 247 -7.96 19.11 0.68
CA LEU A 247 -7.18 20.31 1.04
C LEU A 247 -7.82 21.08 2.19
N LEU A 248 -9.14 21.23 2.18
CA LEU A 248 -9.89 21.87 3.26
C LEU A 248 -9.77 21.08 4.57
N ALA A 249 -9.90 19.76 4.53
CA ALA A 249 -9.74 18.91 5.71
C ALA A 249 -8.32 18.98 6.29
N VAL A 250 -7.29 19.02 5.45
CA VAL A 250 -5.90 19.12 5.90
C VAL A 250 -5.59 20.49 6.53
N THR A 251 -6.16 21.58 5.99
CA THR A 251 -5.82 22.96 6.38
C THR A 251 -6.71 23.54 7.46
N CYS A 252 -8.01 23.21 7.45
CA CYS A 252 -9.02 23.84 8.29
C CYS A 252 -9.52 22.97 9.45
N MET A 253 -9.20 21.67 9.47
CA MET A 253 -9.58 20.81 10.59
C MET A 253 -8.85 21.28 11.86
N PRO A 254 -9.58 21.64 12.93
CA PRO A 254 -8.99 22.29 14.10
C PRO A 254 -8.28 21.27 15.00
N VAL A 255 -7.14 20.74 14.54
CA VAL A 255 -6.31 19.79 15.29
C VAL A 255 -5.29 20.51 16.18
N THR A 256 -4.94 21.75 15.86
CA THR A 256 -4.04 22.61 16.65
C THR A 256 -4.66 23.99 16.88
N ARG A 257 -4.11 24.74 17.85
CA ARG A 257 -4.37 26.17 18.04
C ARG A 257 -3.06 26.93 17.90
N PRO A 258 -2.88 27.82 16.90
CA PRO A 258 -3.82 28.17 15.82
C PRO A 258 -4.04 27.06 14.79
N LEU A 259 -4.89 27.31 13.78
CA LEU A 259 -5.19 26.36 12.69
C LEU A 259 -3.89 25.74 12.10
N PRO A 260 -3.91 24.47 11.66
CA PRO A 260 -2.72 23.73 11.21
C PRO A 260 -1.81 24.51 10.25
N LEU A 261 -2.39 25.18 9.26
CA LEU A 261 -1.63 25.97 8.29
C LEU A 261 -0.92 27.16 8.95
N LEU A 262 -1.60 27.85 9.85
CA LEU A 262 -1.03 29.00 10.55
C LEU A 262 0.04 28.54 11.56
N ALA A 263 -0.21 27.45 12.27
CA ALA A 263 0.79 26.84 13.15
C ALA A 263 2.05 26.43 12.37
N LEU A 264 1.89 25.89 11.16
CA LEU A 264 3.00 25.54 10.28
C LEU A 264 3.80 26.76 9.82
N VAL A 265 3.11 27.81 9.36
CA VAL A 265 3.75 29.05 8.91
C VAL A 265 4.49 29.73 10.07
N GLN A 266 3.86 29.78 11.25
CA GLN A 266 4.51 30.31 12.46
C GLN A 266 5.75 29.48 12.81
N PHE A 267 5.66 28.15 12.80
CA PHE A 267 6.80 27.27 13.04
C PHE A 267 7.97 27.54 12.07
N LEU A 268 7.68 27.66 10.78
CA LEU A 268 8.69 27.89 9.74
C LEU A 268 9.37 29.26 9.84
N LEU A 269 8.64 30.29 10.26
CA LEU A 269 9.13 31.68 10.32
C LEU A 269 9.65 32.09 11.70
N ARG A 270 9.55 31.21 12.71
CA ARG A 270 9.89 31.54 14.10
C ARG A 270 11.38 31.77 14.31
N ASP A 271 12.22 30.99 13.64
CA ASP A 271 13.66 30.94 13.90
C ASP A 271 14.47 31.20 12.61
N GLN A 272 15.56 31.96 12.74
CA GLN A 272 16.45 32.29 11.63
C GLN A 272 17.23 31.06 11.17
N GLU A 273 17.59 30.15 12.08
CA GLU A 273 18.26 28.90 11.71
C GLU A 273 17.35 28.00 10.85
N ARG A 274 16.07 27.91 11.23
CA ARG A 274 15.04 27.19 10.45
C ARG A 274 14.84 27.81 9.08
N LEU A 275 14.80 29.14 9.02
CA LEU A 275 14.68 29.86 7.75
C LEU A 275 15.90 29.60 6.84
N ALA A 276 17.11 29.57 7.39
CA ALA A 276 18.32 29.26 6.64
C ALA A 276 18.29 27.83 6.06
N ILE A 277 17.89 26.84 6.86
CA ILE A 277 17.73 25.45 6.40
C ILE A 277 16.63 25.36 5.34
N LEU A 278 15.51 26.08 5.51
CA LEU A 278 14.44 26.12 4.52
C LEU A 278 14.90 26.71 3.19
N VAL A 279 15.64 27.82 3.20
CA VAL A 279 16.24 28.43 2.00
C VAL A 279 17.21 27.44 1.34
N PHE A 280 18.04 26.75 2.13
CA PHE A 280 18.93 25.71 1.64
C PHE A 280 18.16 24.55 0.99
N TYR A 281 17.06 24.09 1.59
CA TYR A 281 16.19 23.07 1.00
C TYR A 281 15.55 23.55 -0.31
N MET A 282 15.09 24.79 -0.38
CA MET A 282 14.56 25.37 -1.61
C MET A 282 15.63 25.44 -2.71
N LEU A 283 16.87 25.78 -2.38
CA LEU A 283 18.00 25.75 -3.31
C LEU A 283 18.27 24.32 -3.83
N LEU A 284 18.23 23.31 -2.94
CA LEU A 284 18.38 21.91 -3.34
C LEU A 284 17.24 21.44 -4.26
N VAL A 285 16.00 21.88 -4.00
CA VAL A 285 14.86 21.60 -4.90
C VAL A 285 15.08 22.24 -6.26
N VAL A 286 15.50 23.50 -6.32
CA VAL A 286 15.84 24.18 -7.59
C VAL A 286 16.94 23.43 -8.33
N LEU A 287 18.01 23.04 -7.64
CA LEU A 287 19.10 22.24 -8.22
C LEU A 287 18.58 20.90 -8.75
N THR A 288 17.68 20.25 -8.01
CA THR A 288 17.03 19.02 -8.45
C THR A 288 16.22 19.25 -9.73
N CYS A 289 15.42 20.31 -9.79
CA CYS A 289 14.67 20.67 -11.00
C CYS A 289 15.58 20.96 -12.19
N LEU A 290 16.70 21.67 -11.99
CA LEU A 290 17.69 21.95 -13.03
C LEU A 290 18.35 20.66 -13.53
N THR A 291 18.73 19.74 -12.63
CA THR A 291 19.32 18.45 -13.03
C THR A 291 18.32 17.59 -13.82
N VAL A 292 17.03 17.60 -13.45
CA VAL A 292 15.96 16.93 -14.21
C VAL A 292 15.76 17.58 -15.57
N ALA A 293 15.66 18.91 -15.63
CA ALA A 293 15.47 19.64 -16.87
C ALA A 293 16.63 19.43 -17.85
N TRP A 294 17.87 19.49 -17.35
CA TRP A 294 19.07 19.19 -18.13
C TRP A 294 19.07 17.74 -18.63
N GLN A 295 18.68 16.79 -17.79
CA GLN A 295 18.58 15.38 -18.18
C GLN A 295 17.54 15.15 -19.27
N ILE A 296 16.38 15.81 -19.19
CA ILE A 296 15.33 15.72 -20.21
C ILE A 296 15.81 16.36 -21.53
N GLY A 297 16.41 17.54 -21.47
CA GLY A 297 16.92 18.26 -22.63
C GLY A 297 18.09 17.56 -23.33
N SER A 298 18.92 16.83 -22.58
CA SER A 298 20.09 16.14 -23.12
C SER A 298 19.74 14.91 -23.98
N SER A 299 18.51 14.36 -23.92
CA SER A 299 18.07 13.10 -24.57
C SER A 299 19.00 11.88 -24.39
N ALA A 300 20.06 12.01 -23.59
CA ALA A 300 21.04 10.99 -23.31
C ALA A 300 20.47 9.98 -22.30
N LYS A 301 20.79 8.69 -22.49
CA LYS A 301 20.38 7.61 -21.58
C LYS A 301 20.63 8.03 -20.12
N ALA A 302 19.67 7.78 -19.24
CA ALA A 302 19.79 8.00 -17.80
C ALA A 302 21.09 7.36 -17.29
N ASN A 303 22.12 8.19 -17.08
CA ASN A 303 23.46 7.74 -16.75
C ASN A 303 23.51 7.36 -15.26
N THR A 304 24.40 6.44 -14.88
CA THR A 304 24.68 6.13 -13.47
C THR A 304 25.06 7.38 -12.68
N ARG A 305 25.62 8.40 -13.36
CA ARG A 305 25.92 9.73 -12.82
C ARG A 305 24.69 10.45 -12.27
N VAL A 306 23.56 10.41 -12.98
CA VAL A 306 22.30 11.07 -12.56
C VAL A 306 21.77 10.43 -11.28
N ARG A 307 21.79 9.09 -11.22
CA ARG A 307 21.41 8.35 -10.01
C ARG A 307 22.28 8.76 -8.82
N LYS A 308 23.59 8.87 -9.00
CA LYS A 308 24.53 9.32 -7.94
C LYS A 308 24.23 10.75 -7.50
N ILE A 309 23.93 11.67 -8.42
CA ILE A 309 23.55 13.05 -8.10
C ILE A 309 22.27 13.08 -7.25
N PHE A 310 21.23 12.33 -7.63
CA PHE A 310 20.02 12.24 -6.81
C PHE A 310 20.28 11.68 -5.41
N HIS A 311 21.12 10.64 -5.29
CA HIS A 311 21.47 10.10 -3.97
C HIS A 311 22.25 11.14 -3.14
N LEU A 312 23.19 11.87 -3.76
CA LEU A 312 23.91 12.94 -3.09
C LEU A 312 22.98 14.08 -2.63
N LEU A 313 22.01 14.48 -3.46
CA LEU A 313 21.01 15.49 -3.11
C LEU A 313 20.15 15.03 -1.94
N ILE A 314 19.68 13.77 -1.95
CA ILE A 314 18.93 13.20 -0.82
C ILE A 314 19.77 13.23 0.46
N VAL A 315 21.04 12.81 0.38
CA VAL A 315 21.96 12.86 1.53
C VAL A 315 22.16 14.29 2.03
N MET A 316 22.26 15.27 1.13
CA MET A 316 22.35 16.70 1.45
C MET A 316 21.08 17.27 2.09
N VAL A 317 19.90 16.69 1.87
CA VAL A 317 18.68 17.07 2.61
C VAL A 317 18.68 16.43 4.00
N TYR A 318 18.97 15.13 4.06
CA TYR A 318 18.83 14.34 5.29
C TYR A 318 19.90 14.63 6.34
N ILE A 319 21.18 14.76 5.98
CA ILE A 319 22.27 15.01 6.95
C ILE A 319 22.03 16.30 7.75
N PRO A 320 21.90 17.49 7.12
CA PRO A 320 21.67 18.71 7.88
C PRO A 320 20.31 18.71 8.57
N GLY A 321 19.29 18.07 8.00
CA GLY A 321 18.00 17.90 8.68
C GLY A 321 18.10 17.10 9.96
N LEU A 322 18.91 16.04 10.00
CA LEU A 322 19.12 15.23 11.21
C LEU A 322 19.97 15.94 12.26
N ILE A 323 20.95 16.74 11.83
CA ILE A 323 21.87 17.43 12.75
C ILE A 323 21.23 18.69 13.35
N PHE A 324 20.59 19.51 12.52
CA PHE A 324 20.15 20.84 12.93
C PHE A 324 18.66 20.90 13.30
N GLU A 325 17.77 20.26 12.53
CA GLU A 325 16.33 20.40 12.77
C GLU A 325 15.52 19.16 12.37
N CYS A 326 15.48 18.18 13.29
CA CYS A 326 14.79 16.90 13.08
C CYS A 326 13.28 17.08 12.83
N ALA A 327 12.65 18.09 13.44
CA ALA A 327 11.22 18.33 13.30
C ALA A 327 10.86 18.80 11.87
N LEU A 328 11.70 19.67 11.29
CA LEU A 328 11.56 20.12 9.90
C LEU A 328 11.76 18.96 8.93
N LEU A 329 12.77 18.11 9.16
CA LEU A 329 13.00 16.93 8.32
C LEU A 329 11.83 15.94 8.40
N TYR A 330 11.29 15.69 9.60
CA TYR A 330 10.09 14.89 9.79
C TYR A 330 8.90 15.45 8.99
N LEU A 331 8.69 16.77 9.05
CA LEU A 331 7.65 17.43 8.28
C LEU A 331 7.88 17.29 6.76
N ALA A 332 9.10 17.57 6.28
CA ALA A 332 9.43 17.53 4.87
C ALA A 332 9.25 16.12 4.27
N THR A 333 9.64 15.07 5.01
CA THR A 333 9.49 13.68 4.56
C THR A 333 8.03 13.26 4.43
N GLY A 334 7.16 13.66 5.36
CA GLY A 334 5.73 13.38 5.26
C GLY A 334 5.04 14.18 4.15
N VAL A 335 5.45 15.44 3.92
CA VAL A 335 4.98 16.23 2.75
C VAL A 335 5.43 15.58 1.44
N ALA A 336 6.68 15.12 1.36
CA ALA A 336 7.19 14.41 0.19
C ALA A 336 6.42 13.11 -0.08
N LEU A 337 6.11 12.33 0.97
CA LEU A 337 5.26 11.14 0.86
C LEU A 337 3.87 11.50 0.32
N ALA A 338 3.23 12.52 0.88
CA ALA A 338 1.92 12.98 0.41
C ALA A 338 1.95 13.42 -1.06
N ALA A 339 2.95 14.19 -1.44
CA ALA A 339 3.15 14.64 -2.82
C ALA A 339 3.34 13.45 -3.78
N PHE A 340 4.17 12.47 -3.44
CA PHE A 340 4.35 11.28 -4.28
C PHE A 340 3.08 10.46 -4.44
N VAL A 341 2.30 10.29 -3.37
CA VAL A 341 1.01 9.59 -3.44
C VAL A 341 0.05 10.34 -4.35
N VAL A 342 -0.10 11.67 -4.20
CA VAL A 342 -1.00 12.47 -5.04
C VAL A 342 -0.57 12.45 -6.50
N LEU A 343 0.73 12.59 -6.78
CA LEU A 343 1.27 12.52 -8.15
C LEU A 343 1.03 11.15 -8.78
N GLU A 344 1.21 10.06 -8.02
CA GLU A 344 0.93 8.71 -8.49
C GLU A 344 -0.57 8.51 -8.75
N LEU A 345 -1.46 9.05 -7.92
CA LEU A 345 -2.91 9.02 -8.14
C LEU A 345 -3.30 9.77 -9.42
N LEU A 346 -2.74 10.96 -9.65
CA LEU A 346 -2.98 11.72 -10.89
C LEU A 346 -2.53 10.93 -12.12
N ARG A 347 -1.38 10.24 -12.04
CA ARG A 347 -0.86 9.38 -13.11
C ARG A 347 -1.77 8.17 -13.35
N LEU A 348 -2.17 7.48 -12.28
CA LEU A 348 -3.00 6.27 -12.35
C LEU A 348 -4.40 6.57 -12.90
N LEU A 349 -5.00 7.69 -12.50
CA LEU A 349 -6.35 8.09 -12.90
C LEU A 349 -6.38 8.85 -14.24
N LYS A 350 -5.22 9.20 -14.80
CA LYS A 350 -5.09 9.96 -16.06
C LYS A 350 -5.91 11.25 -16.07
N ILE A 351 -5.88 12.02 -14.97
CA ILE A 351 -6.64 13.27 -14.86
C ILE A 351 -5.92 14.41 -15.63
N PRO A 352 -6.57 15.05 -16.63
CA PRO A 352 -5.98 16.16 -17.37
C PRO A 352 -5.91 17.43 -16.51
N PRO A 353 -4.92 18.34 -16.65
CA PRO A 353 -3.87 18.40 -17.69
C PRO A 353 -2.55 17.71 -17.31
N PHE A 354 -2.42 17.24 -16.06
CA PHE A 354 -1.13 16.76 -15.53
C PHE A 354 -0.78 15.33 -15.95
N ALA A 355 -1.78 14.51 -16.31
CA ALA A 355 -1.58 13.11 -16.70
C ALA A 355 -0.59 12.94 -17.85
N ASP A 356 -0.71 13.74 -18.91
CA ASP A 356 0.12 13.60 -20.11
C ASP A 356 1.56 14.04 -19.83
N ARG A 357 1.75 15.13 -19.08
CA ARG A 357 3.08 15.63 -18.69
C ARG A 357 3.80 14.65 -17.75
N LEU A 358 3.09 14.07 -16.78
CA LEU A 358 3.66 13.04 -15.91
C LEU A 358 4.00 11.76 -16.69
N ALA A 359 3.14 11.30 -17.59
CA ALA A 359 3.39 10.11 -18.38
C ALA A 359 4.65 10.23 -19.26
N VAL A 360 4.87 11.42 -19.85
CA VAL A 360 6.09 11.72 -20.63
C VAL A 360 7.33 11.77 -19.72
N ALA A 361 7.25 12.41 -18.56
CA ALA A 361 8.37 12.48 -17.62
C ALA A 361 8.77 11.08 -17.09
N PHE A 362 7.79 10.27 -16.68
CA PHE A 362 8.04 8.92 -16.17
C PHE A 362 8.52 7.94 -17.26
N SER A 363 8.03 8.04 -18.48
CA SER A 363 8.50 7.19 -19.60
C SER A 363 9.93 7.53 -20.04
N THR A 364 10.35 8.78 -19.87
CA THR A 364 11.75 9.19 -20.10
C THR A 364 12.69 8.65 -19.01
N LEU A 365 12.22 8.57 -17.75
CA LEU A 365 12.98 8.05 -16.61
C LEU A 365 12.99 6.51 -16.52
N ARG A 366 11.89 5.87 -16.90
CA ARG A 366 11.78 4.41 -17.08
C ARG A 366 12.52 4.08 -18.35
N THR A 367 13.83 3.87 -18.22
CA THR A 367 14.77 3.42 -19.23
C THR A 367 14.05 2.66 -20.36
N LYS A 368 14.21 3.09 -21.62
CA LYS A 368 14.13 2.18 -22.77
C LYS A 368 15.13 1.05 -22.54
N ARG A 369 14.81 0.07 -21.68
CA ARG A 369 15.27 -1.31 -21.83
C ARG A 369 14.48 -1.81 -23.02
N THR A 370 15.01 -1.51 -24.21
CA THR A 370 14.63 -2.24 -25.42
C THR A 370 14.85 -3.73 -25.14
N PRO A 371 13.83 -4.57 -25.32
CA PRO A 371 14.01 -6.02 -25.34
C PRO A 371 14.57 -6.44 -26.70
N GLU A 372 15.74 -5.94 -27.09
CA GLU A 372 16.43 -6.37 -28.32
C GLU A 372 17.94 -6.35 -28.10
N SER A 373 18.44 -7.33 -27.34
CA SER A 373 19.86 -7.72 -27.36
C SER A 373 20.07 -9.16 -26.85
N TRP A 374 19.09 -10.03 -27.10
CA TRP A 374 19.25 -11.49 -26.98
C TRP A 374 18.61 -12.12 -28.21
N LEU A 375 19.23 -11.88 -29.36
CA LEU A 375 19.34 -12.90 -30.41
C LEU A 375 20.72 -13.52 -30.26
#